data_AF-A0A1G5PTS1-F1
#
_entry.id   AF-A0A1G5PTS1-F1
#
_cell.length_a   1.000
_cell.length_b   1.000
_cell.length_c   1.000
_cell.angle_alpha   90.00
_cell.angle_beta   90.00
_cell.angle_gamma   90.00
#
_symmetry.space_group_name_H-M   'P 1'
#
loop_
_entity.id
_entity.type
_entity.pdbx_description
1 polymer ?
#
loop_
_entity_poly.entity_id
_entity_poly.type
_entity_poly.pdbx_seq_one_letter_code
_entity_poly.pdbx_strand_id
1 'polypeptide(L)'
;MSFAEVLNRMGASYIPHAPRHTMAGGTEKQAEIQAYTPPTPLPPEQLPRHPAESSVSLNEALKLACEGLTVEPSQIRERMSGSDVSDWQKGKITDDELRGFARLVADRCLIEAGRRPSHYTHPAVCAGCGPVWLWKPMRVEGCPWCDNRRHGRLIPRPEQVQCRSCKHFTRTGSPGVGHCMVGQPKTPTNLWESAPRWCNFFVPHRGSES
;
A
#
# COMPACT_ATOMS: atom_id res chain seq x y z
N MET A 1 -1.74 4.26 -16.36
CA MET A 1 -1.26 4.79 -15.07
C MET A 1 0.21 4.41 -15.02
N SER A 2 1.14 5.37 -14.95
CA SER A 2 2.58 5.08 -15.00
C SER A 2 3.12 4.56 -13.66
N PHE A 3 4.32 3.96 -13.66
CA PHE A 3 5.05 3.57 -12.46
C PHE A 3 5.16 4.73 -11.46
N ALA A 4 5.47 5.93 -11.96
CA ALA A 4 5.54 7.15 -11.16
C ALA A 4 4.16 7.58 -10.61
N GLU A 5 3.07 7.41 -11.35
CA GLU A 5 1.71 7.70 -10.85
C GLU A 5 1.25 6.70 -9.79
N VAL A 6 1.59 5.43 -9.96
CA VAL A 6 1.32 4.37 -8.97
C VAL A 6 2.11 4.66 -7.69
N LEU A 7 3.40 4.99 -7.84
CA LEU A 7 4.24 5.45 -6.74
C LEU A 7 3.74 6.75 -6.12
N ASN A 8 3.24 7.72 -6.87
CA ASN A 8 2.74 8.98 -6.31
C ASN A 8 1.39 8.82 -5.60
N ARG A 9 0.48 8.01 -6.15
CA ARG A 9 -0.83 7.72 -5.50
C ARG A 9 -0.67 6.91 -4.23
N MET A 10 0.39 6.13 -4.10
CA MET A 10 0.71 5.43 -2.85
C MET A 10 1.67 6.24 -1.97
N GLY A 11 2.60 6.99 -2.57
CA GLY A 11 3.81 7.57 -1.98
C GLY A 11 3.72 9.02 -1.51
N ALA A 12 2.57 9.71 -1.64
CA ALA A 12 2.35 10.86 -0.76
C ALA A 12 2.28 10.44 0.74
N SER A 13 2.26 9.13 1.04
CA SER A 13 2.38 8.62 2.41
C SER A 13 3.15 7.29 2.52
N TYR A 14 3.25 6.48 1.46
CA TYR A 14 3.97 5.19 1.47
C TYR A 14 5.45 5.37 1.14
N ILE A 15 6.28 5.47 2.17
CA ILE A 15 7.72 5.18 2.04
C ILE A 15 7.83 3.66 2.24
N PRO A 16 8.17 2.86 1.22
CA PRO A 16 8.45 1.45 1.44
C PRO A 16 9.57 1.36 2.46
N HIS A 17 9.32 0.69 3.58
CA HIS A 17 10.39 0.29 4.47
C HIS A 17 11.28 -0.66 3.67
N ALA A 18 12.43 -0.15 3.20
CA ALA A 18 13.53 -1.02 2.85
C ALA A 18 13.74 -1.98 4.04
N PRO A 19 13.90 -3.29 3.80
CA PRO A 19 14.21 -4.21 4.87
C PRO A 19 15.44 -3.66 5.59
N ARG A 20 15.28 -3.24 6.85
CA ARG A 20 16.42 -2.92 7.69
C ARG A 20 17.15 -4.24 7.88
N HIS A 21 18.22 -4.45 7.11
CA HIS A 21 19.23 -5.43 7.47
C HIS A 21 19.69 -5.06 8.87
N THR A 22 19.31 -5.86 9.85
CA THR A 22 19.80 -5.80 11.22
C THR A 22 21.29 -6.09 11.16
N MET A 23 22.09 -5.03 11.06
CA MET A 23 23.54 -5.12 11.26
C MET A 23 23.77 -5.43 12.74
N ALA A 24 24.16 -6.68 13.03
CA ALA A 24 24.57 -7.09 14.36
C ALA A 24 25.78 -6.25 14.80
N GLY A 25 25.70 -5.71 16.02
CA GLY A 25 26.70 -4.81 16.59
C GLY A 25 28.07 -5.48 16.71
N GLY A 26 29.01 -5.01 15.89
CA GLY A 26 30.44 -5.23 16.07
C GLY A 26 31.06 -4.02 16.77
N THR A 27 31.80 -4.27 17.84
CA THR A 27 32.57 -3.29 18.59
C THR A 27 33.60 -2.57 17.70
N GLU A 28 33.47 -1.26 17.58
CA GLU A 28 34.38 -0.36 16.86
C GLU A 28 35.76 -0.32 17.56
N LYS A 29 36.75 -0.97 16.96
CA LYS A 29 38.17 -0.67 17.23
C LYS A 29 38.56 0.51 16.36
N GLN A 30 38.99 1.61 16.98
CA GLN A 30 39.62 2.75 16.29
C GLN A 30 40.86 2.24 15.54
N ALA A 31 40.77 2.16 14.23
CA ALA A 31 41.89 1.86 13.36
C ALA A 31 42.64 3.15 13.01
N GLU A 32 43.96 3.08 13.14
CA GLU A 32 44.94 4.10 12.80
C GLU A 32 44.84 4.45 11.30
N ILE A 33 44.62 5.72 11.00
CA ILE A 33 44.40 6.22 9.63
C ILE A 33 45.76 6.30 8.93
N GLN A 34 46.10 5.26 8.15
CA GLN A 34 47.19 5.31 7.18
C GLN A 34 46.82 6.27 6.04
N ALA A 35 47.78 7.13 5.67
CA ALA A 35 47.63 8.09 4.58
C ALA A 35 47.30 7.37 3.26
N TYR A 36 46.12 7.64 2.72
CA TYR A 36 45.67 7.12 1.44
C TYR A 36 46.46 7.78 0.31
N THR A 37 47.40 7.03 -0.29
CA THR A 37 47.92 7.35 -1.61
C THR A 37 46.92 6.85 -2.66
N PRO A 38 46.31 7.73 -3.47
CA PRO A 38 45.41 7.31 -4.53
C PRO A 38 46.17 6.43 -5.53
N PRO A 39 45.61 5.26 -5.91
CA PRO A 39 46.25 4.39 -6.88
C PRO A 39 46.34 5.07 -8.25
N THR A 40 47.47 4.89 -8.91
CA THR A 40 47.73 5.35 -10.27
C THR A 40 46.57 4.91 -11.20
N PRO A 41 45.99 5.82 -12.01
CA PRO A 41 44.93 5.48 -12.95
C PRO A 41 45.39 4.34 -13.86
N LEU A 42 44.62 3.25 -13.90
CA LEU A 42 44.90 2.12 -14.77
C LEU A 42 44.77 2.54 -16.25
N PRO A 43 45.60 1.99 -17.15
CA PRO A 43 45.49 2.21 -18.58
C PRO A 43 44.09 1.80 -19.09
N PRO A 44 43.48 2.55 -20.04
CA PRO A 44 42.12 2.31 -20.53
C PRO A 44 41.90 0.94 -21.20
N GLU A 45 42.96 0.19 -21.51
CA GLU A 45 42.89 -1.16 -22.08
C GLU A 45 42.65 -2.30 -21.06
N GLN A 46 42.69 -2.01 -19.76
CA GLN A 46 42.51 -3.03 -18.70
C GLN A 46 41.19 -2.92 -17.94
N LEU A 47 40.26 -2.06 -18.36
CA LEU A 47 38.89 -2.11 -17.87
C LEU A 47 38.31 -3.49 -18.24
N PRO A 48 37.90 -4.31 -17.25
CA PRO A 48 37.26 -5.59 -17.53
C PRO A 48 36.16 -5.35 -18.54
N ARG A 49 36.21 -6.01 -19.71
CA ARG A 49 35.07 -6.05 -20.62
C ARG A 49 33.92 -6.59 -19.78
N HIS A 50 32.96 -5.71 -19.47
CA HIS A 50 31.73 -6.13 -18.82
C HIS A 50 31.21 -7.32 -19.62
N PRO A 51 31.03 -8.50 -18.97
CA PRO A 51 30.56 -9.67 -19.66
C PRO A 51 29.26 -9.29 -20.36
N ALA A 52 29.20 -9.56 -21.67
CA ALA A 52 28.06 -9.27 -22.52
C ALA A 52 26.79 -9.58 -21.74
N GLU A 53 26.08 -8.51 -21.35
CA GLU A 53 24.99 -8.54 -20.40
C GLU A 53 23.96 -9.52 -20.95
N SER A 54 23.82 -10.65 -20.25
CA SER A 54 22.69 -11.56 -20.44
C SER A 54 21.43 -10.72 -20.24
N SER A 55 20.81 -10.28 -21.33
CA SER A 55 19.58 -9.50 -21.30
C SER A 55 18.48 -10.41 -20.76
N VAL A 56 18.33 -10.46 -19.44
CA VAL A 56 17.20 -11.10 -18.79
C VAL A 56 15.94 -10.54 -19.44
N SER A 57 15.02 -11.40 -19.86
CA SER A 57 13.79 -10.90 -20.47
C SER A 57 12.95 -10.20 -19.39
N LEU A 58 12.21 -9.15 -19.74
CA LEU A 58 11.32 -8.48 -18.78
C LEU A 58 10.36 -9.47 -18.10
N ASN A 59 9.89 -10.50 -18.81
CA ASN A 59 9.01 -11.51 -18.23
C ASN A 59 9.71 -12.34 -17.15
N GLU A 60 11.00 -12.60 -17.29
CA GLU A 60 11.80 -13.31 -16.29
C GLU A 60 12.07 -12.42 -15.07
N ALA A 61 12.42 -11.15 -15.30
CA ALA A 61 12.55 -10.16 -14.22
C ALA A 61 11.22 -9.98 -13.46
N LEU A 62 10.08 -9.95 -14.16
CA LEU A 62 8.76 -9.88 -13.52
C LEU A 62 8.43 -11.15 -12.74
N LYS A 63 8.79 -12.35 -13.22
CA LYS A 63 8.64 -13.60 -12.46
C LYS A 63 9.41 -13.53 -11.15
N LEU A 64 10.67 -13.09 -11.19
CA LEU A 64 11.51 -12.91 -10.00
C LEU A 64 10.94 -11.84 -9.06
N ALA A 65 10.44 -10.73 -9.61
CA ALA A 65 9.83 -9.65 -8.82
C ALA A 65 8.53 -10.09 -8.11
N CYS A 66 7.80 -11.07 -8.68
CA CYS A 66 6.56 -11.60 -8.12
C CYS A 66 6.76 -12.74 -7.12
N GLU A 67 8.00 -13.20 -6.89
CA GLU A 67 8.26 -14.34 -6.01
C GLU A 67 7.72 -14.10 -4.58
N GLY A 68 6.87 -15.02 -4.10
CA GLY A 68 6.20 -14.94 -2.80
C GLY A 68 5.02 -13.96 -2.73
N LEU A 69 4.60 -13.36 -3.84
CA LEU A 69 3.43 -12.48 -3.91
C LEU A 69 2.22 -13.22 -4.49
N THR A 70 1.02 -12.73 -4.21
CA THR A 70 -0.25 -13.30 -4.74
C THR A 70 -0.61 -12.76 -6.13
N VAL A 71 0.33 -12.17 -6.85
CA VAL A 71 0.11 -11.52 -8.15
C VAL A 71 0.94 -12.20 -9.23
N GLU A 72 0.35 -12.29 -10.41
CA GLU A 72 1.00 -12.87 -11.58
C GLU A 72 1.82 -11.84 -12.35
N PRO A 73 2.93 -12.23 -13.00
CA PRO A 73 3.74 -11.34 -13.84
C PRO A 73 2.93 -10.58 -14.90
N SER A 74 1.89 -11.20 -15.48
CA SER A 74 1.00 -10.56 -16.45
C SER A 74 0.23 -9.39 -15.84
N GLN A 75 -0.22 -9.50 -14.59
CA GLN A 75 -0.93 -8.43 -13.89
C GLN A 75 -0.02 -7.25 -13.63
N ILE A 76 1.26 -7.49 -13.31
CA ILE A 76 2.25 -6.42 -13.19
C ILE A 76 2.46 -5.76 -14.55
N ARG A 77 2.64 -6.58 -15.61
CA ARG A 77 2.87 -6.09 -16.97
C ARG A 77 1.72 -5.22 -17.49
N GLU A 78 0.47 -5.61 -17.24
CA GLU A 78 -0.73 -4.83 -17.60
C GLU A 78 -0.81 -3.48 -16.90
N ARG A 79 -0.15 -3.34 -15.73
CA ARG A 79 -0.10 -2.11 -14.95
C ARG A 79 1.09 -1.23 -15.30
N MET A 80 2.10 -1.77 -15.98
CA MET A 80 3.23 -1.00 -16.51
C MET A 80 2.81 -0.28 -17.80
N SER A 81 3.11 1.01 -17.87
CA SER A 81 2.97 1.76 -19.12
C SER A 81 4.11 1.43 -20.09
N GLY A 82 3.95 1.79 -21.37
CA GLY A 82 5.00 1.60 -22.37
C GLY A 82 6.30 2.34 -22.02
N SER A 83 6.21 3.49 -21.35
CA SER A 83 7.39 4.23 -20.85
C SER A 83 8.10 3.47 -19.71
N ASP A 84 7.36 2.86 -18.79
CA ASP A 84 7.96 2.09 -17.69
C ASP A 84 8.73 0.87 -18.22
N VAL A 85 8.16 0.18 -19.23
CA VAL A 85 8.84 -0.91 -19.93
C VAL A 85 10.12 -0.41 -20.60
N SER A 86 10.07 0.74 -21.27
CA SER A 86 11.25 1.33 -21.91
C SER A 86 12.31 1.76 -20.91
N ASP A 87 11.91 2.31 -19.76
CA ASP A 87 12.82 2.76 -18.72
C ASP A 87 13.50 1.57 -18.01
N TRP A 88 12.77 0.48 -17.77
CA TRP A 88 13.38 -0.79 -17.31
C TRP A 88 14.39 -1.35 -18.33
N GLN A 89 14.04 -1.40 -19.61
CA GLN A 89 14.95 -1.86 -20.68
C GLN A 89 16.23 -1.02 -20.79
N LYS A 90 16.15 0.26 -20.41
CA LYS A 90 17.29 1.19 -20.38
C LYS A 90 18.05 1.16 -19.05
N GLY A 91 17.70 0.23 -18.14
CA GLY A 91 18.32 0.11 -16.82
C GLY A 91 17.99 1.25 -15.85
N LYS A 92 16.99 2.09 -16.15
CA LYS A 92 16.58 3.18 -15.26
C LYS A 92 15.64 2.73 -14.14
N ILE A 93 14.96 1.60 -14.34
CA ILE A 93 14.23 0.90 -13.29
C ILE A 93 15.04 -0.34 -12.96
N THR A 94 15.53 -0.39 -11.73
CA THR A 94 16.28 -1.52 -11.19
C THR A 94 15.36 -2.68 -10.85
N ASP A 95 15.92 -3.88 -10.67
CA ASP A 95 15.15 -5.06 -10.26
C ASP A 95 14.50 -4.88 -8.87
N ASP A 96 15.14 -4.14 -7.96
CA ASP A 96 14.58 -3.84 -6.65
C ASP A 96 13.39 -2.88 -6.74
N GLU A 97 13.44 -1.88 -7.62
CA GLU A 97 12.31 -1.02 -7.93
C GLU A 97 11.16 -1.81 -8.56
N LEU A 98 11.48 -2.76 -9.45
CA LEU A 98 10.50 -3.66 -10.05
C LEU A 98 9.82 -4.55 -8.99
N ARG A 99 10.59 -5.11 -8.05
CA ARG A 99 10.08 -5.88 -6.90
C ARG A 99 9.23 -5.00 -5.98
N GLY A 100 9.65 -3.78 -5.72
CA GLY A 100 8.87 -2.79 -4.96
C GLY A 100 7.51 -2.53 -5.63
N PHE A 101 7.50 -2.35 -6.95
CA PHE A 101 6.28 -2.17 -7.72
C PHE A 101 5.38 -3.40 -7.72
N ALA A 102 5.94 -4.61 -7.82
CA ALA A 102 5.15 -5.84 -7.74
C ALA A 102 4.42 -5.98 -6.40
N ARG A 103 5.08 -5.66 -5.27
CA ARG A 103 4.47 -5.62 -3.94
C ARG A 103 3.32 -4.63 -3.85
N LEU A 104 3.56 -3.42 -4.38
CA LEU A 104 2.56 -2.35 -4.42
C LEU A 104 1.31 -2.74 -5.24
N VAL A 105 1.49 -3.43 -6.37
CA VAL A 105 0.37 -3.98 -7.15
C VAL A 105 -0.35 -5.08 -6.37
N ALA A 106 0.38 -5.97 -5.69
CA ALA A 106 -0.22 -7.01 -4.85
C ALA A 106 -1.08 -6.44 -3.72
N ASP A 107 -0.57 -5.44 -3.00
CA ASP A 107 -1.32 -4.74 -1.96
C ASP A 107 -2.57 -4.07 -2.52
N ARG A 108 -2.45 -3.46 -3.71
CA ARG A 108 -3.57 -2.84 -4.39
C ARG A 108 -4.65 -3.85 -4.76
N CYS A 109 -4.28 -5.04 -5.25
CA CYS A 109 -5.22 -6.13 -5.53
C CYS A 109 -5.93 -6.62 -4.25
N LEU A 110 -5.22 -6.73 -3.12
CA LEU A 110 -5.83 -7.07 -1.84
C LEU A 110 -6.83 -6.01 -1.40
N ILE A 111 -6.43 -4.73 -1.45
CA ILE A 111 -7.28 -3.59 -1.12
C ILE A 111 -8.53 -3.60 -1.99
N GLU A 112 -8.39 -3.69 -3.31
CA GLU A 112 -9.53 -3.71 -4.26
C GLU A 112 -10.50 -4.86 -3.99
N ALA A 113 -10.02 -6.00 -3.47
CA ALA A 113 -10.82 -7.14 -3.04
C ALA A 113 -11.43 -7.00 -1.61
N GLY A 114 -11.21 -5.87 -0.94
CA GLY A 114 -11.66 -5.63 0.43
C GLY A 114 -10.88 -6.42 1.50
N ARG A 115 -9.66 -6.89 1.17
CA ARG A 115 -8.79 -7.66 2.06
C ARG A 115 -7.63 -6.79 2.53
N ARG A 116 -7.36 -6.84 3.84
CA ARG A 116 -6.28 -6.07 4.48
C ARG A 116 -4.90 -6.63 4.08
N PRO A 117 -4.00 -5.82 3.50
CA PRO A 117 -2.59 -6.22 3.36
C PRO A 117 -1.97 -6.59 4.72
N SER A 118 -1.07 -7.57 4.76
CA SER A 118 -0.53 -8.10 6.03
C SER A 118 0.21 -7.04 6.86
N HIS A 119 0.88 -6.09 6.22
CA HIS A 119 1.64 -5.02 6.85
C HIS A 119 0.79 -3.80 7.24
N TYR A 120 -0.52 -3.79 6.95
CA TYR A 120 -1.44 -2.75 7.43
C TYR A 120 -1.92 -3.13 8.83
N THR A 121 -1.07 -2.93 9.83
CA THR A 121 -1.23 -3.43 11.20
C THR A 121 -1.79 -2.41 12.19
N HIS A 122 -1.95 -1.15 11.78
CA HIS A 122 -2.35 -0.07 12.69
C HIS A 122 -3.73 0.49 12.36
N PRO A 123 -4.60 0.68 13.37
CA PRO A 123 -5.82 1.46 13.21
C PRO A 123 -5.48 2.93 12.88
N ALA A 124 -6.23 3.51 11.96
CA ALA A 124 -6.15 4.90 11.54
C ALA A 124 -7.55 5.45 11.25
N VAL A 125 -7.68 6.77 11.16
CA VAL A 125 -8.96 7.43 10.86
C VAL A 125 -8.84 8.24 9.57
N CYS A 126 -9.64 7.87 8.58
CA CYS A 126 -9.79 8.61 7.33
C CYS A 126 -11.03 9.50 7.38
N ALA A 127 -10.92 10.76 6.96
CA ALA A 127 -12.05 11.70 6.91
C ALA A 127 -13.22 11.17 6.03
N GLY A 128 -12.90 10.49 4.93
CA GLY A 128 -13.90 9.92 4.01
C GLY A 128 -14.40 8.51 4.38
N CYS A 129 -13.52 7.67 4.92
CA CYS A 129 -13.85 6.26 5.17
C CYS A 129 -14.17 5.94 6.63
N GLY A 130 -13.79 6.77 7.59
CA GLY A 130 -13.82 6.46 9.02
C GLY A 130 -12.63 5.57 9.45
N PRO A 131 -12.81 4.68 10.45
CA PRO A 131 -11.75 3.80 10.92
C PRO A 131 -11.28 2.81 9.84
N VAL A 132 -9.98 2.76 9.58
CA VAL A 132 -9.34 1.93 8.54
C VAL A 132 -8.02 1.35 9.03
N TRP A 133 -7.55 0.30 8.37
CA TRP A 133 -6.19 -0.22 8.56
C TRP A 133 -5.18 0.54 7.69
N LEU A 134 -4.05 0.95 8.28
CA LEU A 134 -2.87 1.50 7.61
C LEU A 134 -1.58 0.90 8.21
N TRP A 135 -0.42 1.20 7.62
CA TRP A 135 0.89 0.76 8.11
C TRP A 135 1.41 1.56 9.31
N LYS A 136 0.74 2.68 9.67
CA LYS A 136 1.04 3.47 10.87
C LYS A 136 -0.23 4.16 11.39
N PRO A 137 -0.33 4.46 12.70
CA PRO A 137 -1.47 5.17 13.24
C PRO A 137 -1.43 6.64 12.80
N MET A 138 -2.50 7.12 12.16
CA MET A 138 -2.60 8.52 11.73
C MET A 138 -4.06 8.92 11.43
N ARG A 139 -4.29 10.24 11.35
CA ARG A 139 -5.48 10.82 10.72
C ARG A 139 -5.12 11.27 9.31
N VAL A 140 -5.97 10.96 8.34
CA VAL A 140 -5.73 11.29 6.91
C VAL A 140 -7.00 11.83 6.25
N GLU A 141 -6.82 12.76 5.32
CA GLU A 141 -7.91 13.22 4.43
C GLU A 141 -8.34 12.14 3.44
N GLY A 142 -7.38 11.34 2.98
CA GLY A 142 -7.61 10.21 2.07
C GLY A 142 -6.80 8.99 2.47
N CYS A 143 -7.37 7.81 2.26
CA CYS A 143 -6.72 6.53 2.52
C CYS A 143 -6.79 5.63 1.28
N PRO A 144 -5.96 4.57 1.20
CA PRO A 144 -5.99 3.62 0.08
C PRO A 144 -7.38 2.99 -0.16
N TRP A 145 -8.19 2.88 0.89
CA TRP A 145 -9.57 2.36 0.85
C TRP A 145 -10.61 3.33 0.29
N CYS A 146 -10.29 4.61 0.06
CA CYS A 146 -11.24 5.58 -0.48
C CYS A 146 -11.76 5.20 -1.86
N ASP A 147 -10.95 4.48 -2.65
CA ASP A 147 -11.39 4.01 -3.95
C ASP A 147 -12.41 2.87 -3.84
N ASN A 148 -12.24 1.97 -2.87
CA ASN A 148 -13.27 0.98 -2.55
C ASN A 148 -14.57 1.64 -2.16
N ARG A 149 -14.50 2.68 -1.30
CA ARG A 149 -15.68 3.46 -0.93
C ARG A 149 -16.42 4.00 -2.15
N ARG A 150 -15.70 4.63 -3.07
CA ARG A 150 -16.27 5.22 -4.29
C ARG A 150 -16.99 4.18 -5.15
N HIS A 151 -16.50 2.95 -5.18
CA HIS A 151 -17.05 1.85 -5.96
C HIS A 151 -17.96 0.91 -5.16
N GLY A 152 -18.37 1.28 -3.93
CA GLY A 152 -19.22 0.44 -3.09
C GLY A 152 -18.59 -0.90 -2.66
N ARG A 153 -17.26 -1.03 -2.71
CA ARG A 153 -16.53 -2.24 -2.31
C ARG A 153 -16.29 -2.28 -0.80
N LEU A 154 -16.00 -3.47 -0.29
CA LEU A 154 -15.80 -3.71 1.14
C LEU A 154 -14.55 -2.97 1.67
N ILE A 155 -14.64 -2.50 2.91
CA ILE A 155 -13.51 -1.92 3.65
C ILE A 155 -13.39 -2.68 4.97
N PRO A 156 -12.29 -3.41 5.22
CA PRO A 156 -12.08 -4.09 6.49
C PRO A 156 -11.87 -3.05 7.59
N ARG A 157 -12.57 -3.23 8.71
CA ARG A 157 -12.53 -2.28 9.84
C ARG A 157 -11.56 -2.75 10.92
N PRO A 158 -10.81 -1.83 11.56
CA PRO A 158 -9.99 -2.17 12.71
C PRO A 158 -10.80 -2.33 14.00
N GLU A 159 -11.97 -1.69 14.07
CA GLU A 159 -12.82 -1.65 15.25
C GLU A 159 -14.30 -1.65 14.89
N GLN A 160 -15.13 -1.89 15.90
CA GLN A 160 -16.57 -1.76 15.80
C GLN A 160 -16.96 -0.27 15.77
N VAL A 161 -18.00 0.06 15.00
CA VAL A 161 -18.52 1.42 14.84
C VAL A 161 -19.92 1.54 15.40
N GLN A 162 -20.33 2.74 15.80
CA GLN A 162 -21.70 3.02 16.23
C GLN A 162 -22.57 3.41 15.01
N CYS A 163 -23.82 2.98 15.00
CA CYS A 163 -24.74 3.33 13.92
C CYS A 163 -25.01 4.85 13.86
N ARG A 164 -25.13 5.52 15.00
CA ARG A 164 -25.39 6.98 15.07
C ARG A 164 -24.34 7.84 14.38
N SER A 165 -23.10 7.34 14.26
CA SER A 165 -22.01 8.06 13.58
C SER A 165 -21.94 7.72 12.09
N CYS A 166 -22.88 6.94 11.56
CA CYS A 166 -22.92 6.51 10.16
C CYS A 166 -23.96 7.27 9.35
N LYS A 167 -23.57 7.85 8.19
CA LYS A 167 -24.49 8.54 7.26
C LYS A 167 -25.65 7.66 6.78
N HIS A 168 -25.51 6.34 6.82
CA HIS A 168 -26.54 5.40 6.39
C HIS A 168 -27.58 5.06 7.47
N PHE A 169 -27.41 5.55 8.69
CA PHE A 169 -28.35 5.29 9.78
C PHE A 169 -29.48 6.31 9.75
N THR A 170 -30.71 5.80 9.74
CA THR A 170 -31.94 6.61 9.82
C THR A 170 -32.68 6.21 11.08
N ARG A 171 -32.91 7.17 11.98
CA ARG A 171 -33.74 6.94 13.18
C ARG A 171 -35.18 6.63 12.79
N THR A 172 -35.82 5.75 13.53
CA THR A 172 -37.28 5.55 13.47
C THR A 172 -37.97 6.50 14.45
N GLY A 173 -39.29 6.38 14.60
CA GLY A 173 -40.03 7.13 15.63
C GLY A 173 -39.70 6.73 17.07
N SER A 174 -38.99 5.61 17.29
CA SER A 174 -38.63 5.13 18.62
C SER A 174 -37.29 5.72 19.09
N PRO A 175 -37.17 6.20 20.34
CA PRO A 175 -35.92 6.78 20.85
C PRO A 175 -34.73 5.81 20.76
N GLY A 176 -33.63 6.28 20.16
CA GLY A 176 -32.36 5.52 20.06
C GLY A 176 -32.36 4.35 19.08
N VAL A 177 -33.45 4.15 18.33
CA VAL A 177 -33.62 3.04 17.39
C VAL A 177 -33.69 3.56 15.95
N GLY A 178 -33.11 2.81 15.01
CA GLY A 178 -33.13 3.13 13.59
C GLY A 178 -32.95 1.93 12.68
N HIS A 179 -32.70 2.21 11.41
CA HIS A 179 -32.39 1.23 10.37
C HIS A 179 -31.22 1.70 9.48
N CYS A 180 -30.63 0.79 8.71
CA CYS A 180 -29.51 1.07 7.82
C CYS A 180 -29.99 1.11 6.36
N MET A 181 -29.75 2.22 5.66
CA MET A 181 -30.22 2.43 4.28
C MET A 181 -29.50 1.60 3.22
N VAL A 182 -28.31 1.08 3.52
CA VAL A 182 -27.50 0.30 2.54
C VAL A 182 -27.83 -1.20 2.59
N GLY A 183 -28.71 -1.61 3.52
CA GLY A 183 -28.99 -3.01 3.77
C GLY A 183 -27.80 -3.70 4.45
N GLN A 184 -28.04 -4.32 5.59
CA GLN A 184 -27.17 -5.39 6.08
C GLN A 184 -27.95 -6.70 6.00
N PRO A 185 -27.27 -7.85 5.90
CA PRO A 185 -27.91 -9.15 5.65
C PRO A 185 -28.81 -9.68 6.79
N LYS A 186 -29.05 -8.90 7.85
CA LYS A 186 -29.98 -9.25 8.94
C LYS A 186 -31.07 -8.19 9.04
N THR A 187 -32.28 -8.66 9.34
CA THR A 187 -33.56 -7.98 9.16
C THR A 187 -33.62 -6.52 9.66
N PRO A 188 -34.43 -5.66 9.03
CA PRO A 188 -34.21 -4.20 8.95
C PRO A 188 -34.70 -3.39 10.14
N THR A 189 -35.02 -4.01 11.28
CA THR A 189 -35.73 -3.34 12.37
C THR A 189 -34.98 -3.53 13.69
N ASN A 190 -34.79 -2.41 14.41
CA ASN A 190 -34.22 -2.32 15.76
C ASN A 190 -32.69 -2.18 15.87
N LEU A 191 -32.05 -1.42 14.98
CA LEU A 191 -30.65 -1.03 15.21
C LEU A 191 -30.58 0.05 16.29
N TRP A 192 -30.01 -0.29 17.44
CA TRP A 192 -29.64 0.68 18.46
C TRP A 192 -28.51 1.58 17.97
N GLU A 193 -28.71 2.88 18.09
CA GLU A 193 -27.81 3.87 17.51
C GLU A 193 -26.41 3.88 18.17
N SER A 194 -26.35 3.51 19.46
CA SER A 194 -25.13 3.46 20.28
C SER A 194 -24.44 2.10 20.28
N ALA A 195 -25.11 1.04 19.79
CA ALA A 195 -24.57 -0.30 19.83
C ALA A 195 -23.39 -0.44 18.85
N PRO A 196 -22.21 -0.91 19.33
CA PRO A 196 -21.05 -1.11 18.47
C PRO A 196 -21.27 -2.32 17.55
N ARG A 197 -20.88 -2.20 16.27
CA ARG A 197 -21.00 -3.28 15.29
C ARG A 197 -19.91 -3.27 14.24
N TRP A 198 -19.67 -4.43 13.64
CA TRP A 198 -18.86 -4.54 12.43
C TRP A 198 -19.67 -4.08 11.21
N CYS A 199 -19.18 -3.07 10.49
CA CYS A 199 -19.85 -2.53 9.30
C CYS A 199 -18.84 -2.16 8.19
N ASN A 200 -18.76 -2.99 7.17
CA ASN A 200 -17.88 -2.75 6.02
C ASN A 200 -18.32 -1.51 5.21
N PHE A 201 -19.62 -1.18 5.25
CA PHE A 201 -20.20 -0.04 4.53
C PHE A 201 -20.27 1.26 5.35
N PHE A 202 -19.71 1.31 6.57
CA PHE A 202 -19.77 2.49 7.44
C PHE A 202 -19.28 3.77 6.73
N VAL A 203 -20.06 4.85 6.73
CA VAL A 203 -19.62 6.17 6.24
C VAL A 203 -19.72 7.12 7.41
N PRO A 204 -18.63 7.77 7.85
CA PRO A 204 -18.74 8.74 8.92
C PRO A 204 -19.73 9.84 8.53
N HIS A 205 -20.60 10.25 9.45
CA HIS A 205 -21.22 11.57 9.34
C HIS A 205 -20.08 12.59 9.23
N ARG A 206 -20.08 13.40 8.17
CA ARG A 206 -19.30 14.63 8.20
C ARG A 206 -19.95 15.45 9.30
N GLY A 207 -19.32 15.51 10.47
CA GLY A 207 -19.71 16.50 11.45
C GLY A 207 -19.57 17.85 10.76
N SER A 208 -20.67 18.57 10.60
CA SER A 208 -20.62 20.01 10.80
C SER A 208 -19.96 20.19 12.16
N GLU A 209 -18.73 20.70 12.18
CA GLU A 209 -18.08 21.14 13.41
C GLU A 209 -19.14 21.91 14.22
N SER A 210 -19.45 21.37 15.39
CA SER A 210 -20.38 21.96 16.35
C SER A 210 -19.55 22.71 17.37
#